data_AF-A0A385TYQ4-F1
#
_entry.id   AF-A0A385TYQ4-F1
#
_cell.length_a   1.000
_cell.length_b   1.000
_cell.length_c   1.000
_cell.angle_alpha   90.00
_cell.angle_beta   90.00
_cell.angle_gamma   90.00
#
_symmetry.space_group_name_H-M   'P 1'
#
loop_
_entity.id
_entity.type
_entity.pdbx_description
1 polymer ?
#
loop_
_entity_poly.entity_id
_entity_poly.type
_entity_poly.pdbx_seq_one_letter_code
_entity_poly.pdbx_strand_id
1 'polypeptide(L)'
;MIVLNRIALITESSTRQTSSMPAFTFFQGSRSRWVNNVIRYMEVRNFPHENIFFLSVFGQRIFKYQELVEPYPVQKWHPRKDECAAFAEKIVAFIQQIHPLPFVEIHTGKTISDPLKQLFNANGIEYRVYGDGVPLGAKPTWYAELIEDELTRIRLKEIEREKMVVSSLIQFQSPIEASKLIDQFENRAHLYGIEANLEELKKLIGSYRQKKKDANKAYEAFKAIMEREDITGELTRFLESIQSLAELHCHADFEHIKSKFGQSVAKLRLYLIKHNYALMAENNVFAALQRMQIALLK
;
A
#
# COMPACT_ATOMS: atom_id res chain seq x y z
N MET A 1 -17.75 8.06 -3.08
CA MET A 1 -17.06 7.98 -4.38
C MET A 1 -18.15 8.00 -5.45
N ILE A 2 -18.31 9.12 -6.16
CA ILE A 2 -19.27 9.16 -7.27
C ILE A 2 -18.69 8.23 -8.33
N VAL A 3 -19.30 7.06 -8.53
CA VAL A 3 -19.01 6.23 -9.69
C VAL A 3 -19.51 7.06 -10.87
N LEU A 4 -18.61 7.82 -11.49
CA LEU A 4 -18.90 8.46 -12.77
C LEU A 4 -19.45 7.36 -13.67
N ASN A 5 -20.67 7.54 -14.17
CA ASN A 5 -21.29 6.60 -15.10
C ASN A 5 -20.39 6.56 -16.35
N ARG A 6 -19.54 5.54 -16.46
CA ARG A 6 -18.50 5.42 -17.48
C ARG A 6 -18.69 4.11 -18.18
N ILE A 7 -18.65 4.15 -19.51
CA ILE A 7 -18.71 2.95 -20.34
C ILE A 7 -17.47 2.84 -21.23
N ALA A 8 -17.10 1.61 -21.61
CA ALA A 8 -16.01 1.34 -22.52
C ALA A 8 -16.53 0.67 -23.80
N LEU A 9 -16.16 1.22 -24.94
CA LEU A 9 -16.47 0.69 -26.26
C LEU A 9 -15.21 0.08 -26.86
N ILE A 10 -15.22 -1.25 -27.04
CA ILE A 10 -14.04 -2.00 -27.51
C ILE A 10 -14.32 -2.54 -28.90
N THR A 11 -13.36 -2.39 -29.81
CA THR A 11 -13.50 -2.99 -31.15
C THR A 11 -13.50 -4.51 -31.09
N GLU A 12 -14.25 -5.14 -31.98
CA GLU A 12 -14.12 -6.58 -32.19
C GLU A 12 -12.72 -6.99 -32.69
N SER A 13 -12.39 -8.25 -32.43
CA SER A 13 -11.19 -8.91 -32.93
C SER A 13 -11.46 -9.62 -34.25
N SER A 14 -10.44 -9.66 -35.11
CA SER A 14 -10.45 -10.49 -36.32
C SER A 14 -10.16 -11.97 -36.04
N THR A 15 -9.63 -12.32 -34.86
CA THR A 15 -9.49 -13.71 -34.41
C THR A 15 -10.69 -14.14 -33.59
N ARG A 16 -11.79 -14.46 -34.28
CA ARG A 16 -13.02 -14.94 -33.64
C ARG A 16 -12.93 -16.43 -33.35
N GLN A 17 -13.65 -16.86 -32.31
CA GLN A 17 -13.73 -18.27 -31.92
C GLN A 17 -14.80 -19.01 -32.72
N THR A 18 -14.63 -20.34 -32.86
CA THR A 18 -15.52 -21.19 -33.66
C THR A 18 -16.70 -21.76 -32.88
N SER A 19 -16.72 -21.57 -31.57
CA SER A 19 -17.80 -22.00 -30.67
C SER A 19 -18.44 -20.80 -29.97
N SER A 20 -19.70 -20.98 -29.57
CA SER A 20 -20.44 -19.99 -28.80
C SER A 20 -19.82 -19.80 -27.42
N MET A 21 -19.55 -18.54 -27.02
CA MET A 21 -18.95 -18.19 -25.74
C MET A 21 -19.17 -16.71 -25.40
N PRO A 22 -18.92 -16.28 -24.15
CA PRO A 22 -19.04 -14.88 -23.76
C PRO A 22 -18.18 -13.94 -24.61
N ALA A 23 -18.67 -12.72 -24.86
CA ALA A 23 -18.03 -11.76 -25.77
C ALA A 23 -16.55 -11.50 -25.44
N PHE A 24 -16.20 -11.33 -24.15
CA PHE A 24 -14.80 -11.10 -23.76
C PHE A 24 -13.87 -12.26 -24.14
N THR A 25 -14.33 -13.52 -24.07
CA THR A 25 -13.57 -14.68 -24.52
C THR A 25 -13.62 -14.82 -26.05
N PHE A 26 -14.78 -14.55 -26.65
CA PHE A 26 -15.00 -14.69 -28.09
C PHE A 26 -14.08 -13.77 -28.92
N PHE A 27 -13.85 -12.54 -28.42
CA PHE A 27 -12.98 -11.57 -29.08
C PHE A 27 -11.51 -11.69 -28.65
N GLN A 28 -11.18 -12.54 -27.68
CA GLN A 28 -9.79 -12.85 -27.37
C GLN A 28 -9.20 -13.85 -28.37
N GLY A 29 -7.89 -13.76 -28.58
CA GLY A 29 -7.17 -14.75 -29.37
C GLY A 29 -5.68 -14.48 -29.44
N SER A 30 -4.89 -15.51 -29.77
CA SER A 30 -3.41 -15.43 -29.79
C SER A 30 -2.87 -14.38 -30.76
N ARG A 31 -3.63 -14.03 -31.82
CA ARG A 31 -3.25 -12.98 -32.77
C ARG A 31 -3.92 -11.62 -32.53
N SER A 32 -4.85 -11.52 -31.57
CA SER A 32 -5.52 -10.25 -31.23
C SER A 32 -4.88 -9.54 -30.05
N ARG A 33 -3.59 -9.25 -30.18
CA ARG A 33 -2.80 -8.65 -29.09
C ARG A 33 -3.39 -7.34 -28.57
N TRP A 34 -4.01 -6.55 -29.44
CA TRP A 34 -4.61 -5.28 -29.03
C TRP A 34 -5.86 -5.49 -28.17
N VAL A 35 -6.84 -6.27 -28.64
CA VAL A 35 -8.07 -6.51 -27.86
C VAL A 35 -7.76 -7.21 -26.54
N ASN A 36 -6.83 -8.18 -26.54
CA ASN A 36 -6.36 -8.82 -25.31
C ASN A 36 -5.80 -7.81 -24.31
N ASN A 37 -4.98 -6.85 -24.76
CA ASN A 37 -4.41 -5.83 -23.89
C ASN A 37 -5.43 -4.78 -23.44
N VAL A 38 -6.45 -4.47 -24.25
CA VAL A 38 -7.57 -3.61 -23.80
C VAL A 38 -8.34 -4.29 -22.68
N ILE A 39 -8.69 -5.58 -22.84
CA ILE A 39 -9.40 -6.35 -21.81
C ILE A 39 -8.56 -6.43 -20.54
N ARG A 40 -7.28 -6.81 -20.64
CA ARG A 40 -6.36 -6.83 -19.50
C ARG A 40 -6.24 -5.47 -18.83
N TYR A 41 -6.19 -4.39 -19.62
CA TYR A 41 -6.20 -3.04 -19.06
C TYR A 41 -7.48 -2.80 -18.27
N MET A 42 -8.67 -3.09 -18.81
CA MET A 42 -9.93 -2.95 -18.07
C MET A 42 -9.96 -3.75 -16.76
N GLU A 43 -9.44 -4.97 -16.77
CA GLU A 43 -9.34 -5.83 -15.58
C GLU A 43 -8.44 -5.23 -14.50
N VAL A 44 -7.24 -4.74 -14.87
CA VAL A 44 -6.27 -4.18 -13.92
C VAL A 44 -6.80 -2.94 -13.19
N ARG A 45 -7.60 -2.10 -13.87
CA ARG A 45 -8.26 -0.91 -13.28
C ARG A 45 -9.60 -1.24 -12.63
N ASN A 46 -9.96 -2.52 -12.50
CA ASN A 46 -11.24 -2.99 -11.98
C ASN A 46 -12.44 -2.28 -12.63
N PHE A 47 -12.43 -2.15 -13.95
CA PHE A 47 -13.51 -1.49 -14.67
C PHE A 47 -14.79 -2.35 -14.64
N PRO A 48 -15.98 -1.80 -14.34
CA PRO A 48 -17.20 -2.59 -14.21
C PRO A 48 -17.57 -3.31 -15.50
N HIS A 49 -17.75 -4.63 -15.44
CA HIS A 49 -17.99 -5.47 -16.61
C HIS A 49 -19.32 -5.13 -17.31
N GLU A 50 -20.33 -4.74 -16.54
CA GLU A 50 -21.64 -4.29 -17.02
C GLU A 50 -21.57 -3.03 -17.91
N ASN A 51 -20.46 -2.29 -17.82
CA ASN A 51 -20.23 -1.06 -18.55
C ASN A 51 -19.26 -1.25 -19.74
N ILE A 52 -18.87 -2.48 -20.05
CA ILE A 52 -18.00 -2.79 -21.19
C ILE A 52 -18.84 -3.36 -22.33
N PHE A 53 -18.69 -2.77 -23.51
CA PHE A 53 -19.40 -3.16 -24.72
C PHE A 53 -18.42 -3.43 -25.87
N PHE A 54 -18.58 -4.58 -26.52
CA PHE A 54 -17.84 -4.91 -27.74
C PHE A 54 -18.63 -4.51 -28.98
N LEU A 55 -17.97 -3.82 -29.90
CA LEU A 55 -18.56 -3.30 -31.12
C LEU A 55 -18.19 -4.19 -32.31
N SER A 56 -19.20 -4.78 -32.94
CA SER A 56 -19.07 -5.53 -34.18
C SER A 56 -19.76 -4.81 -35.32
N VAL A 57 -18.99 -4.49 -36.37
CA VAL A 57 -19.57 -3.88 -37.58
C VAL A 57 -20.42 -4.89 -38.34
N PHE A 58 -20.09 -6.18 -38.23
CA PHE A 58 -20.92 -7.24 -38.79
C PHE A 58 -22.28 -7.28 -38.08
N GLY A 59 -23.35 -7.04 -38.84
CA GLY A 59 -24.70 -6.94 -38.29
C GLY A 59 -24.92 -5.73 -37.37
N GLN A 60 -23.94 -4.81 -37.30
CA GLN A 60 -23.99 -3.60 -36.47
C GLN A 60 -24.39 -3.90 -35.03
N ARG A 61 -23.69 -4.83 -34.38
CA ARG A 61 -24.04 -5.35 -33.05
C ARG A 61 -23.18 -4.74 -31.96
N ILE A 62 -23.82 -4.49 -30.82
CA ILE A 62 -23.18 -4.05 -29.57
C ILE A 62 -23.40 -5.18 -28.57
N PHE A 63 -22.33 -5.84 -28.16
CA PHE A 63 -22.37 -6.98 -27.25
C PHE A 63 -21.96 -6.54 -25.84
N LYS A 64 -22.70 -6.95 -24.81
CA LYS A 64 -22.22 -6.77 -23.42
C LYS A 64 -21.03 -7.68 -23.15
N TYR A 65 -20.21 -7.34 -22.15
CA TYR A 65 -18.99 -8.08 -21.79
C TYR A 65 -19.19 -9.60 -21.66
N GLN A 66 -20.27 -10.00 -20.98
CA GLN A 66 -20.61 -11.40 -20.72
C GLN A 66 -21.69 -11.96 -21.66
N GLU A 67 -22.14 -11.18 -22.66
CA GLU A 67 -23.16 -11.65 -23.60
C GLU A 67 -22.63 -12.84 -24.41
N LEU A 68 -23.45 -13.88 -24.54
CA LEU A 68 -23.11 -15.06 -25.34
C LEU A 68 -23.10 -14.68 -26.83
N VAL A 69 -21.97 -14.92 -27.49
CA VAL A 69 -21.78 -14.62 -28.90
C VAL A 69 -21.75 -15.91 -29.69
N GLU A 70 -22.78 -16.09 -30.53
CA GLU A 70 -22.79 -17.16 -31.53
C GLU A 70 -21.77 -16.87 -32.64
N PRO A 71 -21.03 -17.88 -33.15
CA PRO A 71 -20.06 -17.67 -34.22
C PRO A 71 -20.67 -17.05 -35.48
N TYR A 72 -19.97 -16.07 -36.06
CA TYR A 72 -20.37 -15.42 -37.31
C TYR A 72 -19.16 -15.17 -38.23
N PRO A 73 -19.35 -15.19 -39.56
CA PRO A 73 -18.26 -15.21 -40.52
C PRO A 73 -17.38 -13.96 -40.40
N VAL A 74 -16.06 -14.18 -40.48
CA VAL A 74 -15.08 -13.09 -40.59
C VAL A 74 -15.31 -12.38 -41.92
N GLN A 75 -15.48 -11.05 -41.87
CA GLN A 75 -15.66 -10.27 -43.09
C GLN A 75 -14.38 -10.34 -43.94
N LYS A 76 -14.55 -10.68 -45.23
CA LYS A 76 -13.45 -10.75 -46.19
C LYS A 76 -12.87 -9.36 -46.52
N TRP A 77 -13.70 -8.33 -46.43
CA TRP A 77 -13.37 -6.96 -46.77
C TRP A 77 -13.45 -6.07 -45.54
N HIS A 78 -12.59 -5.06 -45.49
CA HIS A 78 -12.69 -4.02 -44.48
C HIS A 78 -14.03 -3.27 -44.63
N PRO A 79 -14.72 -2.94 -43.53
CA PRO A 79 -15.99 -2.21 -43.57
C PRO A 79 -15.90 -0.91 -44.39
N ARG A 80 -16.98 -0.61 -45.12
CA ARG A 80 -17.08 0.63 -45.89
C ARG A 80 -17.35 1.82 -44.97
N LYS A 81 -16.95 3.02 -45.41
CA LYS A 81 -17.13 4.26 -44.64
C LYS A 81 -18.60 4.49 -44.25
N ASP A 82 -19.52 4.27 -45.18
CA ASP A 82 -20.96 4.47 -44.95
C ASP A 82 -21.54 3.47 -43.93
N GLU A 83 -21.06 2.23 -43.93
CA GLU A 83 -21.44 1.22 -42.95
C GLU A 83 -20.96 1.60 -41.53
N CYS A 84 -19.74 2.14 -41.43
CA CYS A 84 -19.20 2.63 -40.17
C CYS A 84 -19.92 3.87 -39.66
N ALA A 85 -20.34 4.77 -40.55
CA ALA A 85 -21.14 5.95 -40.19
C ALA A 85 -22.52 5.54 -39.66
N ALA A 86 -23.23 4.65 -40.37
CA ALA A 86 -24.52 4.13 -39.93
C ALA A 86 -24.42 3.40 -38.58
N PHE A 87 -23.34 2.62 -38.37
CA PHE A 87 -23.14 1.96 -37.09
C PHE A 87 -22.83 2.95 -35.95
N ALA A 88 -22.08 4.02 -36.23
CA ALA A 88 -21.80 5.07 -35.25
C ALA A 88 -23.08 5.75 -34.75
N GLU A 89 -24.05 6.02 -35.64
CA GLU A 89 -25.38 6.53 -35.27
C GLU A 89 -26.12 5.57 -34.32
N LYS A 90 -26.08 4.26 -34.62
CA LYS A 90 -26.68 3.23 -33.76
C LYS A 90 -26.03 3.18 -32.37
N ILE A 91 -24.71 3.35 -32.30
CA ILE A 91 -23.98 3.42 -31.02
C ILE A 91 -24.41 4.65 -30.21
N VAL A 92 -24.56 5.81 -30.85
CA VAL A 92 -25.04 7.03 -30.19
C VAL A 92 -26.45 6.84 -29.65
N ALA A 93 -27.36 6.28 -30.46
CA ALA A 93 -28.73 5.99 -30.03
C ALA A 93 -28.75 5.03 -28.83
N PHE A 94 -27.87 4.03 -28.80
CA PHE A 94 -27.70 3.13 -27.66
C PHE A 94 -27.22 3.88 -26.40
N ILE A 95 -26.23 4.76 -26.53
CA ILE A 95 -25.68 5.53 -25.40
C ILE A 95 -26.71 6.50 -24.83
N GLN A 96 -27.52 7.13 -25.68
CA GLN A 96 -28.59 8.04 -25.27
C GLN A 96 -29.69 7.36 -24.45
N GLN A 97 -29.80 6.02 -24.51
CA GLN A 97 -30.72 5.24 -23.67
C GLN A 97 -30.20 5.05 -22.23
N ILE A 98 -28.93 5.37 -21.96
CA ILE A 98 -28.30 5.23 -20.64
C ILE A 98 -28.46 6.54 -19.87
N HIS A 99 -29.10 6.48 -18.70
CA HIS A 99 -29.32 7.65 -17.84
C HIS A 99 -28.67 7.45 -16.45
N PRO A 100 -27.90 8.43 -15.94
CA PRO A 100 -27.47 9.67 -16.61
C PRO A 100 -26.54 9.39 -17.80
N LEU A 101 -26.41 10.34 -18.73
CA LEU A 101 -25.55 10.18 -19.91
C LEU A 101 -24.12 9.82 -19.48
N PRO A 102 -23.52 8.71 -19.97
CA PRO A 102 -22.23 8.28 -19.48
C PRO A 102 -21.07 9.00 -20.19
N PHE A 103 -19.92 9.04 -19.51
CA PHE A 103 -18.64 9.33 -20.14
C PHE A 103 -18.13 8.08 -20.88
N VAL A 104 -17.69 8.23 -22.13
CA VAL A 104 -17.41 7.11 -23.03
C VAL A 104 -15.91 6.94 -23.30
N GLU A 105 -15.36 5.76 -23.00
CA GLU A 105 -13.99 5.39 -23.40
C GLU A 105 -13.99 4.60 -24.70
N ILE A 106 -13.35 5.13 -25.73
CA ILE A 106 -13.31 4.54 -27.07
C ILE A 106 -11.98 3.80 -27.27
N HIS A 107 -12.06 2.48 -27.38
CA HIS A 107 -10.95 1.55 -27.63
C HIS A 107 -11.10 0.93 -29.03
N THR A 108 -11.29 1.76 -30.06
CA THR A 108 -11.56 1.32 -31.43
C THR A 108 -10.55 1.86 -32.44
N GLY A 109 -10.64 1.34 -33.67
CA GLY A 109 -9.86 1.85 -34.81
C GLY A 109 -10.44 3.16 -35.34
N LYS A 110 -9.63 3.93 -36.09
CA LYS A 110 -10.02 5.23 -36.67
C LYS A 110 -11.32 5.19 -37.45
N THR A 111 -11.54 4.10 -38.19
CA THR A 111 -12.75 3.87 -38.99
C THR A 111 -14.05 4.01 -38.18
N ILE A 112 -14.02 3.62 -36.90
CA ILE A 112 -15.17 3.73 -35.99
C ILE A 112 -15.04 4.94 -35.06
N SER A 113 -13.83 5.25 -34.56
CA SER A 113 -13.67 6.35 -33.61
C SER A 113 -13.91 7.72 -34.25
N ASP A 114 -13.53 7.93 -35.51
CA ASP A 114 -13.66 9.23 -36.16
C ASP A 114 -15.12 9.67 -36.37
N PRO A 115 -16.03 8.83 -36.92
CA PRO A 115 -17.45 9.19 -36.97
C PRO A 115 -18.07 9.30 -35.57
N LEU A 116 -17.66 8.47 -34.60
CA LEU A 116 -18.15 8.59 -33.22
C LEU A 116 -17.74 9.92 -32.57
N LYS A 117 -16.51 10.40 -32.76
CA LYS A 117 -16.06 11.71 -32.23
C LYS A 117 -16.97 12.85 -32.68
N GLN A 118 -17.29 12.88 -33.98
CA GLN A 118 -18.15 13.92 -34.56
C GLN A 118 -19.55 13.87 -33.95
N LEU A 119 -20.14 12.67 -33.87
CA LEU A 119 -21.48 12.50 -33.32
C LEU A 119 -21.52 12.76 -31.81
N PHE A 120 -20.51 12.34 -31.05
CA PHE A 120 -20.44 12.60 -29.60
C PHE A 120 -20.33 14.09 -29.30
N ASN A 121 -19.50 14.83 -30.05
CA ASN A 121 -19.43 16.28 -29.96
C ASN A 121 -20.79 16.94 -30.26
N ALA A 122 -21.48 16.49 -31.32
CA ALA A 122 -22.78 17.04 -31.72
C ALA A 122 -23.90 16.75 -30.70
N ASN A 123 -23.81 15.64 -29.95
CA ASN A 123 -24.81 15.20 -28.98
C ASN A 123 -24.42 15.50 -27.52
N GLY A 124 -23.32 16.22 -27.28
CA GLY A 124 -22.86 16.56 -25.93
C GLY A 124 -22.44 15.34 -25.09
N ILE A 125 -22.00 14.26 -25.73
CA ILE A 125 -21.49 13.06 -25.06
C ILE A 125 -20.00 13.27 -24.77
N GLU A 126 -19.61 13.21 -23.50
CA GLU A 126 -18.20 13.28 -23.12
C GLU A 126 -17.48 11.96 -23.43
N TYR A 127 -16.26 12.05 -23.97
CA TYR A 127 -15.49 10.85 -24.31
C TYR A 127 -13.99 11.03 -24.25
N ARG A 128 -13.28 9.89 -24.29
CA ARG A 128 -11.84 9.81 -24.52
C ARG A 128 -11.52 8.69 -25.49
N VAL A 129 -10.66 8.97 -26.47
CA VAL A 129 -10.15 7.96 -27.39
C VAL A 129 -8.80 7.46 -26.91
N TYR A 130 -8.69 6.15 -26.68
CA TYR A 130 -7.46 5.52 -26.23
C TYR A 130 -6.62 5.05 -27.41
N GLY A 131 -5.33 5.41 -27.38
CA GLY A 131 -4.38 5.12 -28.45
C GLY A 131 -4.70 5.92 -29.71
N ASP A 132 -5.26 7.13 -29.56
CA ASP A 132 -5.41 8.05 -30.67
C ASP A 132 -4.02 8.47 -31.20
N GLY A 133 -3.85 8.49 -32.51
CA GLY A 133 -2.54 8.70 -33.14
C GLY A 133 -1.56 7.51 -33.06
N VAL A 134 -1.81 6.50 -32.22
CA VAL A 134 -0.93 5.31 -32.10
C VAL A 134 -1.20 4.34 -33.26
N PRO A 135 -0.16 3.95 -34.03
CA PRO A 135 -0.31 2.96 -35.10
C PRO A 135 -0.87 1.62 -34.59
N LEU A 136 -1.71 0.95 -35.39
CA LEU A 136 -2.38 -0.30 -34.99
C LEU A 136 -1.40 -1.36 -34.46
N GLY A 137 -0.24 -1.52 -35.09
CA GLY A 137 0.79 -2.47 -34.67
C GLY A 137 1.48 -2.12 -33.34
N ALA A 138 1.50 -0.84 -32.95
CA ALA A 138 2.10 -0.34 -31.71
C ALA A 138 1.08 -0.26 -30.54
N LYS A 139 -0.23 -0.30 -30.83
CA LYS A 139 -1.27 -0.26 -29.79
C LYS A 139 -1.08 -1.31 -28.69
N PRO A 140 -0.74 -2.58 -28.97
CA PRO A 140 -0.51 -3.55 -27.90
C PRO A 140 0.55 -3.10 -26.89
N THR A 141 1.69 -2.58 -27.36
CA THR A 141 2.78 -2.08 -26.49
C THR A 141 2.32 -0.86 -25.70
N TRP A 142 1.64 0.08 -26.34
CA TRP A 142 1.10 1.27 -25.66
C TRP A 142 0.12 0.91 -24.52
N TYR A 143 -0.75 -0.10 -24.72
CA TYR A 143 -1.59 -0.60 -23.62
C TYR A 143 -0.80 -1.34 -22.55
N ALA A 144 0.29 -2.03 -22.92
CA ALA A 144 1.14 -2.69 -21.93
C ALA A 144 1.79 -1.67 -20.98
N GLU A 145 2.24 -0.53 -21.50
CA GLU A 145 2.73 0.60 -20.70
C GLU A 145 1.63 1.13 -19.76
N LEU A 146 0.41 1.34 -20.27
CA LEU A 146 -0.72 1.77 -19.41
C LEU A 146 -1.06 0.76 -18.31
N ILE A 147 -0.93 -0.54 -18.59
CA ILE A 147 -1.14 -1.60 -17.60
C ILE A 147 -0.05 -1.53 -16.54
N GLU A 148 1.21 -1.38 -16.94
CA GLU A 148 2.35 -1.26 -16.03
C GLU A 148 2.24 -0.03 -15.13
N ASP A 149 1.83 1.11 -15.68
CA ASP A 149 1.57 2.34 -14.93
C ASP A 149 0.47 2.12 -13.88
N GLU A 150 -0.64 1.46 -14.24
CA GLU A 150 -1.75 1.22 -13.33
C GLU A 150 -1.36 0.22 -12.22
N LEU A 151 -0.65 -0.86 -12.56
CA LEU A 151 -0.12 -1.81 -11.58
C LEU A 151 0.87 -1.13 -10.62
N THR A 152 1.70 -0.21 -11.13
CA THR A 152 2.62 0.57 -10.31
C THR A 152 1.85 1.48 -9.34
N ARG A 153 0.79 2.16 -9.81
CA ARG A 153 -0.08 2.97 -8.95
C ARG A 153 -0.77 2.16 -7.86
N ILE A 154 -1.29 0.97 -8.20
CA ILE A 154 -1.90 0.05 -7.23
C ILE A 154 -0.87 -0.34 -6.18
N ARG A 155 0.31 -0.78 -6.61
CA ARG A 155 1.41 -1.16 -5.71
C ARG A 155 1.84 -0.02 -4.78
N LEU A 156 1.93 1.21 -5.29
CA LEU A 156 2.27 2.38 -4.48
C LEU A 156 1.21 2.65 -3.41
N LYS A 157 -0.09 2.53 -3.74
CA LYS A 157 -1.18 2.65 -2.76
C LYS A 157 -1.15 1.53 -1.72
N GLU A 158 -0.80 0.31 -2.12
CA GLU A 158 -0.63 -0.81 -1.20
C GLU A 158 0.54 -0.56 -0.24
N ILE A 159 1.68 -0.10 -0.76
CA ILE A 159 2.84 0.29 0.05
C ILE A 159 2.47 1.40 1.04
N GLU A 160 1.73 2.42 0.61
CA GLU A 160 1.26 3.50 1.48
C GLU A 160 0.32 2.98 2.59
N ARG A 161 -0.60 2.08 2.24
CA ARG A 161 -1.48 1.42 3.22
C ARG A 161 -0.68 0.58 4.22
N GLU A 162 0.31 -0.18 3.75
CA GLU A 162 1.20 -0.96 4.61
C GLU A 162 2.03 -0.06 5.52
N LYS A 163 2.59 1.05 5.02
CA LYS A 163 3.29 2.06 5.84
C LYS A 163 2.40 2.56 6.99
N MET A 164 1.12 2.84 6.72
CA MET A 164 0.16 3.25 7.75
C MET A 164 -0.08 2.15 8.79
N VAL A 165 -0.17 0.89 8.35
CA VAL A 165 -0.28 -0.26 9.28
C VAL A 165 0.96 -0.36 10.16
N VAL A 166 2.18 -0.29 9.59
CA VAL A 166 3.43 -0.33 10.36
C VAL A 166 3.49 0.82 11.37
N SER A 167 3.14 2.03 10.94
CA SER A 167 3.07 3.21 11.80
C SER A 167 2.12 3.03 12.98
N SER A 168 0.99 2.36 12.78
CA SER A 168 0.00 2.09 13.84
C SER A 168 0.46 1.08 14.90
N LEU A 169 1.51 0.29 14.61
CA LEU A 169 2.12 -0.65 15.55
C LEU A 169 3.08 0.04 16.54
N ILE A 170 3.41 1.32 16.31
CA ILE A 170 4.24 2.14 17.21
C ILE A 170 3.31 2.93 18.13
N GLN A 171 2.95 2.36 19.29
CA GLN A 171 2.00 3.00 20.21
C GLN A 171 2.70 3.56 21.45
N PHE A 172 3.49 2.73 22.12
CA PHE A 172 4.15 3.07 23.38
C PHE A 172 5.62 3.46 23.20
N GLN A 173 6.14 3.30 21.98
CA GLN A 173 7.52 3.62 21.61
C GLN A 173 8.54 2.88 22.50
N SER A 174 8.25 1.61 22.77
CA SER A 174 9.00 0.75 23.69
C SER A 174 10.06 -0.12 22.99
N PRO A 175 11.09 -0.60 23.72
CA PRO A 175 12.06 -1.57 23.19
C PRO A 175 11.44 -2.90 22.72
N ILE A 176 10.27 -3.26 23.25
CA ILE A 176 9.54 -4.47 22.87
C ILE A 176 8.91 -4.28 21.49
N GLU A 177 8.24 -3.15 21.26
CA GLU A 177 7.68 -2.81 19.95
C GLU A 177 8.79 -2.68 18.90
N ALA A 178 9.90 -2.02 19.25
CA ALA A 178 11.06 -1.93 18.35
C ALA A 178 11.58 -3.32 17.92
N SER A 179 11.65 -4.28 18.85
CA SER A 179 12.07 -5.64 18.53
C SER A 179 11.07 -6.31 17.56
N LYS A 180 9.77 -6.21 17.83
CA LYS A 180 8.72 -6.77 16.96
C LYS A 180 8.75 -6.17 15.55
N LEU A 181 8.99 -4.87 15.43
CA LEU A 181 9.05 -4.19 14.14
C LEU A 181 10.24 -4.65 13.31
N ILE A 182 11.41 -4.84 13.94
CA ILE A 182 12.57 -5.41 13.25
C ILE A 182 12.24 -6.81 12.75
N ASP A 183 11.76 -7.69 13.64
CA ASP A 183 11.50 -9.10 13.30
C ASP A 183 10.46 -9.24 12.18
N GLN A 184 9.45 -8.38 12.14
CA GLN A 184 8.37 -8.44 11.14
C GLN A 184 8.71 -7.77 9.80
N PHE A 185 9.48 -6.68 9.81
CA PHE A 185 9.60 -5.80 8.64
C PHE A 185 11.01 -5.65 8.08
N GLU A 186 12.04 -6.26 8.70
CA GLU A 186 13.43 -6.21 8.22
C GLU A 186 13.57 -6.53 6.72
N ASN A 187 12.94 -7.62 6.26
CA ASN A 187 13.04 -8.08 4.87
C ASN A 187 12.31 -7.16 3.87
N ARG A 188 11.45 -6.26 4.34
CA ARG A 188 10.64 -5.36 3.49
C ARG A 188 10.95 -3.88 3.72
N ALA A 189 11.96 -3.57 4.52
CA ALA A 189 12.30 -2.20 4.91
C ALA A 189 12.54 -1.27 3.71
N HIS A 190 13.13 -1.80 2.63
CA HIS A 190 13.38 -1.09 1.37
C HIS A 190 12.12 -0.69 0.60
N LEU A 191 11.03 -1.44 0.75
CA LEU A 191 9.75 -1.08 0.14
C LEU A 191 9.16 0.16 0.80
N TYR A 192 9.51 0.41 2.05
CA TYR A 192 8.96 1.52 2.85
C TYR A 192 9.96 2.67 3.05
N GLY A 193 11.24 2.49 2.67
CA GLY A 193 12.29 3.50 2.81
C GLY A 193 12.74 3.73 4.26
N ILE A 194 12.75 2.67 5.09
CA ILE A 194 13.05 2.73 6.53
C ILE A 194 14.25 1.86 6.94
N GLU A 195 15.08 1.42 6.00
CA GLU A 195 16.22 0.52 6.27
C GLU A 195 17.18 1.13 7.30
N ALA A 196 17.50 2.42 7.13
CA ALA A 196 18.37 3.14 8.05
C ALA A 196 17.76 3.22 9.47
N ASN A 197 16.43 3.38 9.57
CA ASN A 197 15.74 3.42 10.86
C ASN A 197 15.77 2.06 11.55
N LEU A 198 15.55 0.95 10.83
CA LEU A 198 15.62 -0.38 11.42
C LEU A 198 17.04 -0.73 11.87
N GLU A 199 18.06 -0.38 11.08
CA GLU A 199 19.46 -0.60 11.46
C GLU A 199 19.87 0.23 12.69
N GLU A 200 19.38 1.46 12.81
CA GLU A 200 19.53 2.26 14.02
C GLU A 200 18.86 1.57 15.22
N LEU A 201 17.61 1.12 15.08
CA LEU A 201 16.87 0.44 16.14
C LEU A 201 17.57 -0.83 16.61
N LYS A 202 18.11 -1.66 15.71
CA LYS A 202 18.88 -2.87 16.08
C LYS A 202 20.05 -2.54 17.02
N LYS A 203 20.83 -1.51 16.67
CA LYS A 203 21.97 -1.04 17.48
C LYS A 203 21.51 -0.54 18.85
N LEU A 204 20.46 0.27 18.87
CA LEU A 204 19.91 0.84 20.12
C LEU A 204 19.33 -0.25 21.04
N ILE A 205 18.60 -1.23 20.51
CA ILE A 205 18.07 -2.36 21.27
C ILE A 205 19.20 -3.21 21.84
N GLY A 206 20.24 -3.49 21.06
CA GLY A 206 21.44 -4.18 21.55
C GLY A 206 22.07 -3.46 22.74
N SER A 207 22.23 -2.14 22.63
CA SER A 207 22.74 -1.29 23.72
C SER A 207 21.83 -1.30 24.95
N TYR A 208 20.51 -1.18 24.76
CA TYR A 208 19.52 -1.22 25.83
C TYR A 208 19.56 -2.56 26.59
N ARG A 209 19.54 -3.69 25.87
CA ARG A 209 19.58 -5.04 26.47
C ARG A 209 20.82 -5.22 27.35
N GLN A 210 21.99 -4.76 26.87
CA GLN A 210 23.23 -4.83 27.63
C GLN A 210 23.16 -3.96 28.91
N LYS A 211 22.73 -2.70 28.79
CA LYS A 211 22.61 -1.79 29.94
C LYS A 211 21.58 -2.27 30.96
N LYS A 212 20.45 -2.82 30.51
CA LYS A 212 19.42 -3.43 31.38
C LYS A 212 19.96 -4.64 32.12
N LYS A 213 20.75 -5.49 31.45
CA LYS A 213 21.41 -6.64 32.08
C LYS A 213 22.38 -6.18 33.17
N ASP A 214 23.17 -5.13 32.91
CA ASP A 214 24.11 -4.59 33.90
C ASP A 214 23.40 -3.93 35.09
N ALA A 215 22.29 -3.23 34.85
CA ALA A 215 21.43 -2.69 35.91
C ALA A 215 20.84 -3.80 36.78
N ASN A 216 20.30 -4.86 36.19
CA ASN A 216 19.76 -6.01 36.92
C ASN A 216 20.83 -6.69 37.77
N LYS A 217 22.04 -6.90 37.22
CA LYS A 217 23.16 -7.45 37.99
C LYS A 217 23.54 -6.56 39.18
N ALA A 218 23.56 -5.25 38.99
CA ALA A 218 23.83 -4.30 40.07
C ALA A 218 22.74 -4.33 41.15
N TYR A 219 21.46 -4.48 40.73
CA TYR A 219 20.32 -4.63 41.63
C TYR A 219 20.42 -5.90 42.48
N GLU A 220 20.68 -7.05 41.86
CA GLU A 220 20.85 -8.33 42.58
C GLU A 220 22.01 -8.26 43.58
N ALA A 221 23.14 -7.64 43.19
CA ALA A 221 24.27 -7.45 44.09
C ALA A 221 23.96 -6.50 45.26
N PHE A 222 23.14 -5.47 45.02
CA PHE A 222 22.64 -4.58 46.07
C PHE A 222 21.72 -5.34 47.03
N LYS A 223 20.71 -6.05 46.49
CA LYS A 223 19.74 -6.82 47.26
C LYS A 223 20.42 -7.86 48.16
N ALA A 224 21.39 -8.60 47.63
CA ALA A 224 22.12 -9.61 48.40
C ALA A 224 22.94 -9.05 49.57
N ILE A 225 23.37 -7.79 49.50
CA ILE A 225 24.08 -7.12 50.61
C ILE A 225 23.07 -6.52 51.59
N MET A 226 22.00 -5.90 51.08
CA MET A 226 20.92 -5.35 51.89
C MET A 226 20.28 -6.42 52.78
N GLU A 227 20.00 -7.61 52.25
CA GLU A 227 19.45 -8.75 53.03
C GLU A 227 20.38 -9.23 54.16
N ARG A 228 21.69 -8.94 54.08
CA ARG A 228 22.66 -9.29 55.12
C ARG A 228 22.82 -8.20 56.17
N GLU A 229 22.72 -6.93 55.76
CA GLU A 229 22.98 -5.78 56.62
C GLU A 229 21.71 -5.25 57.31
N ASP A 230 20.55 -5.29 56.63
CA ASP A 230 19.30 -4.66 57.08
C ASP A 230 18.35 -5.63 57.80
N ILE A 231 18.81 -6.23 58.89
CA ILE A 231 18.04 -7.22 59.67
C ILE A 231 16.76 -6.59 60.28
N THR A 232 16.77 -5.29 60.57
CA THR A 232 15.66 -4.56 61.21
C THR A 232 14.74 -3.83 60.21
N GLY A 233 15.01 -3.91 58.91
CA GLY A 233 14.22 -3.25 57.87
C GLY A 233 14.28 -1.72 57.90
N GLU A 234 15.33 -1.15 58.48
CA GLU A 234 15.53 0.29 58.61
C GLU A 234 16.01 0.90 57.29
N LEU A 235 16.99 0.26 56.63
CA LEU A 235 17.45 0.67 55.31
C LEU A 235 16.33 0.50 54.28
N THR A 236 15.59 -0.60 54.34
CA THR A 236 14.46 -0.87 53.43
C THR A 236 13.43 0.25 53.50
N ARG A 237 13.02 0.67 54.70
CA ARG A 237 12.07 1.79 54.90
C ARG A 237 12.63 3.12 54.39
N PHE A 238 13.91 3.39 54.59
CA PHE A 238 14.56 4.58 54.04
C PHE A 238 14.53 4.59 52.50
N LEU A 239 14.63 3.42 51.86
CA LEU A 239 14.73 3.31 50.41
C LEU A 239 13.39 3.32 49.68
N GLU A 240 12.26 3.16 50.36
CA GLU A 240 10.92 3.18 49.74
C GLU A 240 10.64 4.48 48.95
N SER A 241 11.28 5.60 49.34
CA SER A 241 11.11 6.90 48.72
C SER A 241 12.21 7.27 47.71
N ILE A 242 13.25 6.44 47.55
CA ILE A 242 14.44 6.79 46.76
C ILE A 242 14.39 6.11 45.39
N GLN A 243 14.17 6.91 44.35
CA GLN A 243 14.18 6.46 42.95
C GLN A 243 15.39 6.98 42.16
N SER A 244 16.09 7.98 42.68
CA SER A 244 17.23 8.63 42.02
C SER A 244 18.40 8.92 42.97
N LEU A 245 19.58 9.17 42.38
CA LEU A 245 20.74 9.65 43.14
C LEU A 245 20.51 11.02 43.79
N ALA A 246 19.70 11.87 43.14
CA ALA A 246 19.41 13.21 43.66
C ALA A 246 18.58 13.11 44.95
N GLU A 247 17.53 12.29 44.93
CA GLU A 247 16.72 11.99 46.13
C GLU A 247 17.57 11.36 47.22
N LEU A 248 18.43 10.39 46.87
CA LEU A 248 19.32 9.73 47.82
C LEU A 248 20.21 10.74 48.55
N HIS A 249 20.79 11.71 47.83
CA HIS A 249 21.71 12.68 48.41
C HIS A 249 21.03 13.84 49.14
N CYS A 250 19.77 14.15 48.80
CA CYS A 250 19.01 15.22 49.44
C CYS A 250 18.23 14.73 50.68
N HIS A 251 18.17 13.42 50.93
CA HIS A 251 17.45 12.87 52.06
C HIS A 251 18.12 13.25 53.39
N ALA A 252 17.34 13.73 54.37
CA ALA A 252 17.85 14.25 55.64
C ALA A 252 18.71 13.22 56.40
N ASP A 253 18.27 11.96 56.43
CA ASP A 253 18.97 10.87 57.12
C ASP A 253 20.12 10.23 56.32
N PHE A 254 20.47 10.78 55.16
CA PHE A 254 21.41 10.13 54.24
C PHE A 254 22.78 9.83 54.88
N GLU A 255 23.39 10.78 55.58
CA GLU A 255 24.70 10.57 56.21
C GLU A 255 24.63 9.56 57.38
N HIS A 256 23.51 9.52 58.11
CA HIS A 256 23.29 8.52 59.15
C HIS A 256 23.21 7.11 58.56
N ILE A 257 22.36 6.93 57.54
CA ILE A 257 22.18 5.66 56.85
C ILE A 257 23.47 5.21 56.17
N LYS A 258 24.20 6.13 55.52
CA LYS A 258 25.49 5.84 54.90
C LYS A 258 26.56 5.43 55.91
N SER A 259 26.59 6.02 57.10
CA SER A 259 27.53 5.62 58.15
C SER A 259 27.25 4.20 58.65
N LYS A 260 25.98 3.79 58.67
CA LYS A 260 25.54 2.50 59.21
C LYS A 260 25.54 1.36 58.17
N PHE A 261 25.15 1.67 56.93
CA PHE A 261 24.95 0.72 55.84
C PHE A 261 25.81 1.08 54.60
N GLY A 262 27.04 1.54 54.81
CA GLY A 262 27.87 2.13 53.77
C GLY A 262 28.08 1.23 52.54
N GLN A 263 28.18 -0.09 52.73
CA GLN A 263 28.34 -1.04 51.64
C GLN A 263 27.04 -1.19 50.82
N SER A 264 25.89 -1.34 51.47
CA SER A 264 24.58 -1.32 50.80
C SER A 264 24.36 -0.01 50.02
N VAL A 265 24.65 1.14 50.63
CA VAL A 265 24.51 2.46 49.98
C VAL A 265 25.44 2.60 48.77
N ALA A 266 26.67 2.09 48.83
CA ALA A 266 27.58 2.09 47.69
C ALA A 266 27.05 1.24 46.51
N LYS A 267 26.44 0.08 46.80
CA LYS A 267 25.83 -0.78 45.78
C LYS A 267 24.55 -0.20 45.21
N LEU A 268 23.71 0.42 46.05
CA LEU A 268 22.54 1.16 45.62
C LEU A 268 22.92 2.28 44.65
N ARG A 269 23.92 3.10 44.99
CA ARG A 269 24.41 4.17 44.10
C ARG A 269 24.83 3.62 42.74
N LEU A 270 25.59 2.52 42.73
CA LEU A 270 25.98 1.86 41.48
C LEU A 270 24.77 1.36 40.68
N TYR A 271 23.79 0.74 41.35
CA TYR A 271 22.53 0.33 40.72
C TYR A 271 21.81 1.52 40.11
N LEU A 272 21.59 2.61 40.85
CA LEU A 272 20.90 3.81 40.38
C LEU A 272 21.59 4.43 39.15
N ILE A 273 22.93 4.45 39.12
CA ILE A 273 23.70 4.88 37.95
C ILE A 273 23.42 3.97 36.74
N LYS A 274 23.50 2.65 36.93
CA LYS A 274 23.30 1.68 35.84
C LYS A 274 21.85 1.67 35.34
N HIS A 275 20.90 1.81 36.25
CA HIS A 275 19.47 1.94 35.96
C HIS A 275 19.21 3.19 35.11
N ASN A 276 19.80 4.34 35.48
CA ASN A 276 19.68 5.57 34.69
C ASN A 276 20.25 5.40 33.27
N TYR A 277 21.40 4.72 33.11
CA TYR A 277 21.90 4.40 31.76
C TYR A 277 20.94 3.53 30.94
N ALA A 278 20.24 2.58 31.58
CA ALA A 278 19.22 1.78 30.91
C ALA A 278 18.02 2.64 30.48
N LEU A 279 17.54 3.55 31.35
CA LEU A 279 16.49 4.52 31.03
C LEU A 279 16.88 5.45 29.88
N MET A 280 18.11 5.99 29.89
CA MET A 280 18.61 6.81 28.77
C MET A 280 18.64 6.03 27.45
N ALA A 281 19.02 4.75 27.49
CA ALA A 281 19.01 3.91 26.29
C ALA A 281 17.59 3.61 25.80
N GLU A 282 16.64 3.44 26.72
CA GLU A 282 15.21 3.30 26.40
C GLU A 282 14.66 4.57 25.73
N ASN A 283 14.98 5.75 26.26
CA ASN A 283 14.60 7.03 25.66
C ASN A 283 15.19 7.23 24.24
N ASN A 284 16.38 6.69 23.98
CA ASN A 284 16.95 6.72 22.63
C ASN A 284 16.18 5.81 21.66
N VAL A 285 15.73 4.64 22.12
CA VAL A 285 14.86 3.76 21.32
C VAL A 285 13.52 4.45 21.04
N PHE A 286 12.93 5.08 22.05
CA PHE A 286 11.71 5.87 21.92
C PHE A 286 11.86 6.94 20.82
N ALA A 287 12.92 7.73 20.88
CA ALA A 287 13.18 8.79 19.89
C ALA A 287 13.41 8.21 18.47
N ALA A 288 14.06 7.06 18.35
CA ALA A 288 14.26 6.39 17.07
C ALA A 288 12.95 5.85 16.48
N LEU A 289 12.07 5.27 17.30
CA LEU A 289 10.73 4.85 16.88
C LEU A 289 9.88 6.04 16.42
N GLN A 290 9.98 7.18 17.10
CA GLN A 290 9.30 8.40 16.66
C GLN A 290 9.82 8.89 15.30
N ARG A 291 11.14 8.86 15.06
CA ARG A 291 11.72 9.18 13.74
C ARG A 291 11.25 8.21 12.66
N MET A 292 11.19 6.92 12.96
CA MET A 292 10.67 5.90 12.05
C MET A 292 9.20 6.16 11.71
N GLN A 293 8.38 6.51 12.68
CA GLN A 293 6.97 6.84 12.46
C GLN A 293 6.83 8.07 11.54
N ILE A 294 7.65 9.09 11.73
CA ILE A 294 7.71 10.25 10.83
C ILE A 294 8.12 9.83 9.41
N ALA A 295 9.12 8.94 9.26
CA ALA A 295 9.56 8.46 7.97
C ALA A 295 8.48 7.63 7.23
N LEU A 296 7.70 6.83 7.98
CA LEU A 296 6.58 6.06 7.43
C LEU A 296 5.41 6.92 6.97
N LEU A 297 5.23 8.10 7.56
CA LEU A 297 4.16 9.04 7.21
C LEU A 297 4.55 10.04 6.12
N LYS A 298 5.82 10.04 5.69
CA LYS A 298 6.31 10.79 4.52
C LYS A 298 6.20 9.96 3.25
#